data_AF-A0A1I5D6B0-F1
#
_entry.id   AF-A0A1I5D6B0-F1
#
_cell.length_a   1.000
_cell.length_b   1.000
_cell.length_c   1.000
_cell.angle_alpha   90.00
_cell.angle_beta   90.00
_cell.angle_gamma   90.00
#
_symmetry.space_group_name_H-M   'P 1'
#
loop_
_entity.id
_entity.type
_entity.pdbx_description
1 polymer ?
#
loop_
_entity_poly.entity_id
_entity_poly.type
_entity_poly.pdbx_seq_one_letter_code
_entity_poly.pdbx_strand_id
1 'polypeptide(L)'
;MKPLNQYYKFIPYLYFIAAIAYWFTDVNKQEGISAYPILLFAVPFIWQLFKPSKHLNFTLGIVFVCLSSYMILAYLSDLFKIISFSETVKSFIIVGGLFVFTNFAMSLWMIRNSIKKTF
;
A
#
# COMPACT_ATOMS: atom_id res chain seq x y z
N MET A 1 -11.91 -14.52 -26.70
CA MET A 1 -11.04 -13.67 -25.85
C MET A 1 -11.34 -14.00 -24.39
N LYS A 2 -10.37 -14.52 -23.62
CA LYS A 2 -10.55 -14.70 -22.17
C LYS A 2 -10.84 -13.30 -21.59
N PRO A 3 -11.92 -13.11 -20.81
CA PRO A 3 -12.32 -11.77 -20.44
C PRO A 3 -11.22 -11.15 -19.57
N LEU A 4 -10.89 -9.88 -19.84
CA LEU A 4 -10.04 -8.99 -19.00
C LEU A 4 -10.35 -9.09 -17.50
N ASN A 5 -11.54 -9.58 -17.17
CA ASN A 5 -12.01 -9.95 -15.85
C ASN A 5 -11.15 -10.99 -15.11
N GLN A 6 -10.18 -11.68 -15.73
CA GLN A 6 -9.30 -12.61 -15.02
C GLN A 6 -8.08 -11.92 -14.36
N TYR A 7 -7.71 -10.72 -14.82
CA TYR A 7 -6.48 -10.03 -14.42
C TYR A 7 -6.69 -8.91 -13.39
N TYR A 8 -7.93 -8.41 -13.21
CA TYR A 8 -8.20 -7.33 -12.24
C TYR A 8 -7.76 -7.68 -10.81
N LYS A 9 -7.76 -8.97 -10.49
CA LYS A 9 -7.39 -9.48 -9.17
C LYS A 9 -5.93 -9.20 -8.81
N PHE A 10 -5.08 -8.91 -9.80
CA PHE A 10 -3.66 -8.61 -9.59
C PHE A 10 -3.34 -7.12 -9.45
N ILE A 11 -4.30 -6.23 -9.73
CA ILE A 11 -4.13 -4.77 -9.65
C ILE A 11 -3.57 -4.34 -8.28
N PRO A 12 -4.09 -4.83 -7.14
CA PRO A 12 -3.56 -4.40 -5.85
C PRO A 12 -2.08 -4.75 -5.65
N TYR A 13 -1.63 -5.93 -6.09
CA TYR A 13 -0.23 -6.33 -5.91
C TYR A 13 0.72 -5.53 -6.80
N LEU A 14 0.33 -5.29 -8.07
CA LEU A 14 1.11 -4.44 -8.97
C LEU A 14 1.21 -3.02 -8.43
N TYR A 15 0.12 -2.50 -7.87
CA TYR A 15 0.11 -1.21 -7.20
C TYR A 15 1.09 -1.18 -6.02
N PHE A 16 1.06 -2.15 -5.10
CA PHE A 16 1.95 -2.15 -3.95
C PHE A 16 3.43 -2.33 -4.34
N ILE A 17 3.72 -3.14 -5.36
CA ILE A 17 5.08 -3.25 -5.91
C ILE A 17 5.56 -1.91 -6.45
N ALA A 18 4.72 -1.20 -7.22
CA ALA A 18 5.06 0.12 -7.74
C ALA A 18 5.24 1.17 -6.63
N ALA A 19 4.36 1.15 -5.62
CA ALA A 19 4.45 2.03 -4.45
C ALA A 19 5.75 1.80 -3.68
N ILE A 20 6.15 0.54 -3.46
CA ILE A 20 7.39 0.19 -2.78
C ILE A 20 8.61 0.58 -3.63
N ALA A 21 8.56 0.38 -4.95
CA ALA A 21 9.63 0.80 -5.86
C ALA A 21 9.80 2.32 -5.89
N TYR A 22 8.70 3.08 -5.90
CA TYR A 22 8.71 4.53 -5.80
C TYR A 22 9.33 4.98 -4.48
N TRP A 23 8.87 4.41 -3.36
CA TRP A 23 9.38 4.75 -2.04
C TRP A 23 10.87 4.41 -1.88
N PHE A 24 11.29 3.23 -2.35
CA PHE A 24 12.70 2.86 -2.41
C PHE A 24 13.51 3.86 -3.22
N THR A 25 13.04 4.26 -4.40
CA THR A 25 13.77 5.19 -5.27
C THR A 25 13.95 6.56 -4.61
N ASP A 26 12.94 7.04 -3.89
CA ASP A 26 13.00 8.31 -3.16
C ASP A 26 13.99 8.24 -1.99
N VAL A 27 13.89 7.20 -1.14
CA VAL A 27 14.78 7.03 0.03
C VAL A 27 16.22 6.72 -0.41
N ASN A 28 16.41 5.90 -1.44
CA ASN A 28 17.74 5.55 -1.94
C ASN A 28 18.53 6.77 -2.45
N LYS A 29 17.85 7.81 -2.95
CA LYS A 29 18.50 9.08 -3.32
C LYS A 29 19.05 9.84 -2.13
N GLN A 30 18.46 9.67 -0.94
CA GLN A 30 18.81 10.43 0.26
C GLN A 30 19.73 9.64 1.20
N GLU A 31 19.49 8.35 1.36
CA GLU A 31 20.16 7.51 2.37
C GLU A 31 20.95 6.32 1.79
N GLY A 32 20.86 6.07 0.48
CA GLY A 32 21.63 5.02 -0.20
C GLY A 32 21.33 3.61 0.32
N ILE A 33 22.35 2.92 0.84
CA ILE A 33 22.31 1.49 1.19
C ILE A 33 21.24 1.17 2.25
N SER A 34 20.93 2.11 3.15
CA SER A 34 19.88 1.92 4.18
C SER A 34 18.47 1.77 3.59
N ALA A 35 18.26 2.11 2.30
CA ALA A 35 16.97 1.99 1.63
C ALA A 35 16.65 0.54 1.17
N TYR A 36 17.66 -0.32 1.01
CA TYR A 36 17.47 -1.69 0.47
C TYR A 36 16.51 -2.59 1.26
N PRO A 37 16.42 -2.52 2.60
CA PRO A 37 15.40 -3.23 3.37
C PRO A 37 13.96 -2.95 2.91
N ILE A 38 13.68 -1.78 2.30
CA ILE A 38 12.35 -1.44 1.78
C ILE A 38 11.91 -2.42 0.69
N LEU A 39 12.85 -2.90 -0.14
CA LEU A 39 12.56 -3.86 -1.20
C LEU A 39 12.08 -5.21 -0.67
N LEU A 40 12.42 -5.57 0.58
CA LEU A 40 11.95 -6.80 1.21
C LEU A 40 10.42 -6.80 1.38
N PHE A 41 9.80 -5.62 1.54
CA PHE A 41 8.35 -5.51 1.60
C PHE A 41 7.67 -5.85 0.27
N ALA A 42 8.36 -5.77 -0.87
CA ALA A 42 7.79 -6.14 -2.17
C ALA A 42 7.68 -7.66 -2.35
N VAL A 43 8.53 -8.44 -1.67
CA VAL A 43 8.59 -9.91 -1.76
C VAL A 43 7.22 -10.59 -1.61
N PRO A 44 6.42 -10.34 -0.55
CA PRO A 44 5.11 -10.96 -0.41
C PRO A 44 4.14 -10.61 -1.55
N PHE A 45 4.24 -9.42 -2.15
CA PHE A 45 3.41 -9.01 -3.28
C PHE A 45 3.85 -9.67 -4.58
N ILE A 46 5.16 -9.77 -4.82
CA ILE A 46 5.72 -10.49 -5.97
C ILE A 46 5.32 -11.97 -5.87
N TRP A 47 5.41 -12.57 -4.68
CA TRP A 47 4.99 -13.95 -4.45
C TRP A 47 3.51 -14.17 -4.82
N GLN A 48 2.63 -13.22 -4.48
CA GLN A 48 1.21 -13.29 -4.84
C GLN A 48 0.93 -13.24 -6.35
N LEU A 49 1.84 -12.66 -7.16
CA LEU A 49 1.69 -12.67 -8.62
C LEU A 49 1.92 -14.05 -9.22
N PHE A 50 2.91 -14.79 -8.71
CA PHE A 50 3.27 -16.11 -9.22
C PHE A 50 2.45 -17.23 -8.57
N LYS A 51 2.28 -17.18 -7.25
CA LYS A 51 1.60 -18.21 -6.46
C LYS A 51 0.59 -17.55 -5.52
N PRO A 52 -0.62 -17.24 -6.01
CA PRO A 52 -1.62 -16.59 -5.18
C PRO A 52 -2.01 -17.47 -4.01
N SER A 53 -2.02 -16.88 -2.82
CA SER A 53 -2.41 -17.56 -1.58
C SER A 53 -3.48 -16.74 -0.87
N LYS A 54 -4.63 -17.34 -0.63
CA LYS A 54 -5.76 -16.68 0.04
C LYS A 54 -5.42 -16.22 1.46
N HIS A 55 -4.69 -17.04 2.23
CA HIS A 55 -4.27 -16.67 3.58
C HIS A 55 -3.33 -15.47 3.56
N LEU A 56 -2.27 -15.53 2.73
CA LEU A 56 -1.31 -14.44 2.63
C LEU A 56 -1.97 -13.15 2.09
N ASN A 57 -2.89 -13.25 1.13
CA ASN A 57 -3.60 -12.09 0.57
C ASN A 57 -4.51 -11.44 1.62
N PHE A 58 -5.20 -12.25 2.43
CA PHE A 58 -6.05 -11.75 3.50
C PHE A 58 -5.23 -11.10 4.62
N THR A 59 -4.13 -11.72 5.04
CA THR A 59 -3.22 -11.17 6.06
C THR A 59 -2.61 -9.84 5.60
N LEU A 60 -2.06 -9.78 4.38
CA LEU A 60 -1.53 -8.54 3.82
C LEU A 60 -2.62 -7.47 3.71
N GLY A 61 -3.82 -7.84 3.24
CA GLY A 61 -4.96 -6.93 3.16
C GLY A 61 -5.30 -6.32 4.53
N ILE A 62 -5.39 -7.13 5.58
CA ILE A 62 -5.66 -6.63 6.95
C ILE A 62 -4.55 -5.71 7.43
N VAL A 63 -3.28 -6.14 7.31
CA VAL A 63 -2.12 -5.36 7.79
C VAL A 63 -2.11 -3.97 7.14
N PHE A 64 -2.27 -3.91 5.81
CA PHE A 64 -2.24 -2.63 5.10
C PHE A 64 -3.53 -1.80 5.29
N VAL A 65 -4.69 -2.42 5.51
CA VAL A 65 -5.89 -1.70 5.96
C VAL A 65 -5.64 -1.04 7.32
N CYS A 66 -5.09 -1.77 8.29
CA CYS A 66 -4.79 -1.23 9.61
C CYS A 66 -3.76 -0.10 9.53
N LEU A 67 -2.68 -0.30 8.77
CA LEU A 67 -1.62 0.70 8.60
C LEU A 67 -2.16 1.96 7.90
N SER A 68 -2.94 1.79 6.84
CA SER A 68 -3.52 2.93 6.11
C SER A 68 -4.56 3.66 6.97
N SER A 69 -5.42 2.95 7.71
CA SER A 69 -6.36 3.56 8.66
C SER A 69 -5.65 4.38 9.73
N TYR A 70 -4.54 3.86 10.27
CA TYR A 70 -3.72 4.60 11.23
C TYR A 70 -3.18 5.89 10.62
N MET A 71 -2.66 5.84 9.38
CA MET A 71 -2.19 7.04 8.69
C MET A 71 -3.32 8.04 8.40
N ILE A 72 -4.52 7.58 8.04
CA ILE A 72 -5.69 8.45 7.87
C ILE A 72 -6.04 9.15 9.18
N LEU A 73 -6.05 8.43 10.30
CA LEU A 73 -6.32 9.01 11.61
C LEU A 73 -5.24 10.00 12.04
N ALA A 74 -3.97 9.68 11.81
CA ALA A 74 -2.85 10.59 12.07
C ALA A 74 -2.99 11.88 11.25
N TYR A 75 -3.38 11.76 9.98
CA TYR A 75 -3.63 12.89 9.11
C TYR A 75 -4.80 13.76 9.59
N LEU A 76 -5.94 13.14 9.90
CA LEU A 76 -7.11 13.86 10.42
C LEU A 76 -6.77 14.58 11.74
N SER A 77 -5.99 13.94 12.61
CA SER A 77 -5.54 14.55 13.88
C SER A 77 -4.75 15.84 13.68
N ASP A 78 -3.86 15.86 12.67
CA ASP A 78 -3.11 17.07 12.29
C ASP A 78 -4.01 18.15 11.68
N LEU A 79 -4.95 17.78 10.79
CA LEU A 79 -5.91 18.71 10.20
C LEU A 79 -6.76 19.42 11.25
N PHE A 80 -7.23 18.69 12.25
CA PHE A 80 -8.03 19.24 13.34
C PHE A 80 -7.18 19.95 14.40
N LYS A 81 -5.86 20.08 14.18
CA LYS A 81 -4.88 20.69 15.11
C LYS A 81 -4.94 20.09 16.52
N ILE A 82 -5.35 18.84 16.63
CA ILE A 82 -5.33 18.10 17.90
C ILE A 82 -3.87 17.88 18.31
N ILE A 83 -2.98 17.75 17.30
CA ILE A 83 -1.51 17.68 17.41
C ILE A 83 -0.95 18.55 16.26
N SER A 84 0.07 19.37 16.50
CA SER A 84 0.65 20.26 15.47
C SER A 84 1.84 19.62 14.76
N PHE A 85 1.70 19.19 13.50
CA PHE A 85 2.83 18.81 12.67
C PHE A 85 3.40 20.02 11.88
N SER A 86 4.66 19.89 11.42
CA SER A 86 5.38 20.96 10.69
C SER A 86 4.84 21.19 9.28
N GLU A 87 5.11 22.37 8.69
CA GLU A 87 4.69 22.74 7.32
C GLU A 87 5.15 21.75 6.23
N THR A 88 6.30 21.08 6.42
CA THR A 88 6.78 20.00 5.52
C THR A 88 5.84 18.80 5.50
N VAL A 89 5.21 18.50 6.64
CA VAL A 89 4.26 17.39 6.79
C VAL A 89 2.96 17.71 6.05
N LYS A 90 2.49 18.97 6.07
CA LYS A 90 1.28 19.41 5.33
C LYS A 90 1.39 19.28 3.81
N SER A 91 2.56 19.58 3.23
CA SER A 91 2.76 19.43 1.78
C SER A 91 2.87 17.95 1.38
N PHE A 92 3.57 17.15 2.20
CA PHE A 92 3.62 15.69 2.06
C PHE A 92 2.22 15.06 2.19
N ILE A 93 1.33 15.68 2.95
CA ILE A 93 -0.03 15.25 3.24
C ILE A 93 -1.01 15.42 2.06
N ILE A 94 -0.85 16.43 1.19
CA ILE A 94 -1.79 16.63 0.07
C ILE A 94 -1.54 15.60 -1.03
N VAL A 95 -0.26 15.37 -1.35
CA VAL A 95 0.17 14.31 -2.27
C VAL A 95 0.11 12.93 -1.59
N GLY A 96 0.47 12.86 -0.30
CA GLY A 96 0.47 11.65 0.51
C GLY A 96 -0.91 11.21 0.98
N GLY A 97 -1.87 12.12 1.12
CA GLY A 97 -3.25 11.80 1.50
C GLY A 97 -3.92 10.98 0.41
N LEU A 98 -3.76 11.39 -0.85
CA LEU A 98 -4.23 10.62 -2.00
C LEU A 98 -3.56 9.24 -2.04
N PHE A 99 -2.25 9.18 -1.77
CA PHE A 99 -1.49 7.93 -1.64
C PHE A 99 -1.99 7.01 -0.49
N VAL A 100 -2.35 7.58 0.66
CA VAL A 100 -2.88 6.84 1.81
C VAL A 100 -4.27 6.30 1.48
N PHE A 101 -5.13 7.10 0.84
CA PHE A 101 -6.45 6.65 0.39
C PHE A 101 -6.35 5.54 -0.67
N THR A 102 -5.43 5.63 -1.62
CA THR A 102 -5.21 4.57 -2.62
C THR A 102 -4.67 3.31 -1.97
N ASN A 103 -3.75 3.40 -0.99
CA ASN A 103 -3.28 2.25 -0.20
C ASN A 103 -4.45 1.57 0.53
N PHE A 104 -5.31 2.34 1.17
CA PHE A 104 -6.48 1.83 1.87
C PHE A 104 -7.44 1.11 0.90
N ALA A 105 -7.77 1.74 -0.24
CA ALA A 105 -8.65 1.16 -1.25
C ALA A 105 -8.11 -0.14 -1.84
N MET A 106 -6.81 -0.19 -2.17
CA MET A 106 -6.16 -1.39 -2.70
C MET A 106 -6.09 -2.52 -1.67
N SER A 107 -5.88 -2.18 -0.40
CA SER A 107 -5.91 -3.15 0.71
C SER A 107 -7.30 -3.76 0.91
N LEU A 108 -8.35 -2.94 0.85
CA LEU A 108 -9.73 -3.42 0.89
C LEU A 108 -10.04 -4.33 -0.32
N TRP A 109 -9.49 -4.02 -1.49
CA TRP A 109 -9.62 -4.89 -2.65
C TRP A 109 -8.96 -6.26 -2.42
N MET A 110 -7.77 -6.31 -1.81
CA MET A 110 -7.12 -7.56 -1.42
C MET A 110 -8.00 -8.42 -0.49
N ILE A 111 -8.60 -7.80 0.54
CA ILE A 111 -9.53 -8.47 1.45
C ILE A 111 -10.76 -9.00 0.67
N ARG A 112 -11.35 -8.15 -0.18
CA ARG A 112 -12.51 -8.53 -1.01
C ARG A 112 -12.21 -9.73 -1.91
N ASN A 113 -11.04 -9.76 -2.56
CA ASN A 113 -10.61 -10.86 -3.42
C ASN A 113 -10.43 -12.17 -2.64
N SER A 114 -9.97 -12.08 -1.39
CA SER A 114 -9.84 -13.24 -0.49
C SER A 114 -11.20 -13.82 -0.07
N ILE A 115 -12.18 -12.96 0.21
CA ILE A 115 -13.54 -13.37 0.63
C ILE A 115 -14.30 -14.00 -0.54
N LYS A 116 -14.29 -13.36 -1.72
CA LYS A 116 -15.04 -13.80 -2.90
C LYS A 116 -14.50 -15.07 -3.59
N LYS A 117 -13.48 -15.74 -3.03
CA LYS A 117 -12.80 -16.90 -3.63
C LYS A 117 -12.36 -16.63 -5.08
N THR A 118 -11.89 -15.40 -5.35
CA THR A 118 -11.34 -15.03 -6.67
C THR A 118 -9.95 -15.65 -6.91
N PHE A 119 -9.41 -16.27 -5.87
CA PHE A 119 -8.21 -17.09 -5.83
C PHE A 119 -8.55 -18.45 -5.20
#